data_AF-A0A419HQC5-F1
#
_entry.id   AF-A0A419HQC5-F1
#
_cell.length_a   1.000
_cell.length_b   1.000
_cell.length_c   1.000
_cell.angle_alpha   90.00
_cell.angle_beta   90.00
_cell.angle_gamma   90.00
#
_symmetry.space_group_name_H-M   'P 1'
#
loop_
_entity.id
_entity.type
_entity.pdbx_description
1 polymer ?
#
loop_
_entity_poly.entity_id
_entity_poly.type
_entity_poly.pdbx_seq_one_letter_code
_entity_poly.pdbx_strand_id
1 'polypeptide(L)'
;MRKFLLLAVATLTLLAGLGTAAVAAPQNDFGVLDITVTQTGVAGTHHYLVDQSVTGTERDQLDALVSGSDFWALSDSYGQPAADEGTYEIIVRCGCMTKRVTLTSLADAPAVLRNAVSMTMQLGHAS
;
A
#
# COMPACT_ATOMS: atom_id res chain seq x y z
N MET A 1 62.08 -5.91 -44.43
CA MET A 1 62.31 -5.40 -43.06
C MET A 1 60.98 -4.98 -42.46
N ARG A 2 60.59 -5.52 -41.30
CA ARG A 2 59.63 -4.97 -40.28
C ARG A 2 58.20 -4.63 -40.78
N LYS A 3 57.06 -5.02 -40.19
CA LYS A 3 56.67 -5.61 -38.90
C LYS A 3 55.21 -6.11 -39.04
N PHE A 4 54.88 -7.17 -38.33
CA PHE A 4 53.52 -7.58 -37.95
C PHE A 4 52.75 -6.45 -37.25
N LEU A 5 51.44 -6.32 -37.50
CA LEU A 5 50.44 -6.20 -36.42
C LEU A 5 49.01 -6.47 -36.97
N LEU A 6 48.36 -7.48 -36.38
CA LEU A 6 46.92 -7.74 -36.46
C LEU A 6 46.14 -6.66 -35.70
N LEU A 7 44.93 -6.32 -36.17
CA LEU A 7 43.78 -6.14 -35.28
C LEU A 7 42.47 -6.33 -36.04
N ALA A 8 41.75 -7.40 -35.69
CA ALA A 8 40.36 -7.64 -36.07
C ALA A 8 39.45 -6.91 -35.08
N VAL A 9 38.37 -6.28 -35.56
CA VAL A 9 37.20 -5.97 -34.72
C VAL A 9 35.95 -6.35 -35.48
N ALA A 10 35.23 -7.29 -34.87
CA ALA A 10 34.02 -7.93 -35.37
C ALA A 10 32.77 -7.11 -35.06
N THR A 11 31.80 -7.22 -35.98
CA THR A 11 30.33 -7.20 -35.84
C THR A 11 29.71 -6.93 -34.47
N LEU A 12 28.68 -6.07 -34.41
CA LEU A 12 27.34 -6.47 -33.93
C LEU A 12 26.27 -5.40 -34.24
N THR A 13 25.31 -5.75 -35.09
CA THR A 13 23.99 -5.11 -35.16
C THR A 13 23.13 -5.68 -34.03
N LEU A 14 22.63 -4.84 -33.12
CA LEU A 14 21.59 -5.25 -32.16
C LEU A 14 20.47 -4.22 -32.11
N LEU A 15 19.30 -4.69 -32.54
CA LEU A 15 18.01 -4.04 -32.59
C LEU A 15 17.49 -3.89 -31.15
N ALA A 16 17.46 -2.67 -30.61
CA ALA A 16 16.89 -2.42 -29.29
C ALA A 16 15.36 -2.43 -29.38
N GLY A 17 14.76 -3.59 -29.12
CA GLY A 17 13.36 -3.69 -28.76
C GLY A 17 13.13 -2.92 -27.47
N LEU A 18 12.26 -1.91 -27.51
CA LEU A 18 11.74 -1.23 -26.33
C LEU A 18 10.76 -2.19 -25.63
N GLY A 19 11.31 -3.18 -24.91
CA GLY A 19 10.57 -3.84 -23.86
C GLY A 19 10.38 -2.83 -22.73
N THR A 20 9.13 -2.38 -22.54
CA THR A 20 8.69 -1.74 -21.31
C THR A 20 8.91 -2.74 -20.17
N ALA A 21 10.09 -2.67 -19.55
CA ALA A 21 10.35 -3.34 -18.29
C ALA A 21 9.39 -2.72 -17.28
N ALA A 22 8.31 -3.42 -16.98
CA ALA A 22 7.54 -3.19 -15.77
C ALA A 22 8.54 -3.31 -14.63
N VAL A 23 8.91 -2.18 -14.03
CA VAL A 23 9.74 -2.16 -12.83
C VAL A 23 8.90 -2.85 -11.77
N ALA A 24 9.19 -4.13 -11.53
CA ALA A 24 8.67 -4.83 -10.36
C ALA A 24 9.16 -4.04 -9.15
N ALA A 25 8.25 -3.30 -8.52
CA ALA A 25 8.51 -2.68 -7.24
C ALA A 25 8.99 -3.79 -6.29
N PRO A 26 10.03 -3.54 -5.48
CA PRO A 26 10.52 -4.53 -4.53
C PRO A 26 9.35 -4.96 -3.63
N GLN A 27 8.90 -6.20 -3.78
CA GLN A 27 7.94 -6.79 -2.86
C GLN A 27 8.70 -7.03 -1.56
N ASN A 28 8.48 -6.15 -0.57
CA ASN A 28 8.82 -6.48 0.81
C ASN A 28 8.00 -7.72 1.16
N ASP A 29 8.68 -8.84 1.43
CA ASP A 29 8.11 -10.17 1.72
C ASP A 29 7.37 -10.25 3.09
N PHE A 30 6.90 -9.10 3.57
CA PHE A 30 5.98 -8.99 4.68
C PHE A 30 4.63 -8.58 4.07
N GLY A 31 3.89 -9.55 3.54
CA GLY A 31 2.52 -9.31 3.07
C GLY A 31 1.65 -8.72 4.19
N VAL A 32 0.71 -7.84 3.86
CA VAL A 32 -0.27 -7.37 4.84
C VAL A 32 -1.17 -8.54 5.19
N LEU A 33 -1.25 -8.85 6.48
CA LEU A 33 -2.01 -9.97 6.99
C LEU A 33 -3.49 -9.60 7.07
N ASP A 34 -3.75 -8.44 7.67
CA ASP A 34 -5.09 -7.92 7.84
C ASP A 34 -5.09 -6.39 7.96
N ILE A 35 -6.19 -5.81 7.51
CA ILE A 35 -6.53 -4.41 7.70
C ILE A 35 -7.94 -4.36 8.27
N THR A 36 -8.04 -3.77 9.47
CA THR A 36 -9.31 -3.54 10.14
C THR A 36 -9.62 -2.04 10.14
N VAL A 37 -10.83 -1.68 9.71
CA VAL A 37 -11.39 -0.34 9.88
C VAL A 37 -12.62 -0.45 10.77
N THR A 38 -12.56 0.18 11.94
CA THR A 38 -13.71 0.38 12.81
C THR A 38 -14.18 1.82 12.68
N GLN A 39 -15.39 2.02 12.18
CA GLN A 39 -16.06 3.31 12.13
C GLN A 39 -17.14 3.34 13.21
N THR A 40 -17.00 4.24 14.18
CA THR A 40 -18.02 4.50 15.20
C THR A 40 -18.69 5.83 14.88
N GLY A 41 -20.01 5.89 14.88
CA GLY A 41 -20.75 7.14 14.71
C GLY A 41 -22.16 7.05 15.26
N VAL A 42 -22.98 8.06 14.99
CA VAL A 42 -24.39 8.12 15.45
C VAL A 42 -25.25 6.95 14.94
N ALA A 43 -24.88 6.37 13.80
CA ALA A 43 -25.55 5.21 13.21
C ALA A 43 -25.11 3.86 13.83
N GLY A 44 -24.16 3.88 14.77
CA GLY A 44 -23.57 2.71 15.40
C GLY A 44 -22.12 2.49 15.00
N THR A 45 -21.63 1.26 15.26
CA THR A 45 -20.27 0.84 14.92
C THR A 45 -20.30 -0.10 13.72
N HIS A 46 -19.47 0.20 12.71
CA HIS A 46 -19.25 -0.62 11.53
C HIS A 46 -17.81 -1.12 11.52
N HIS A 47 -17.62 -2.41 11.27
CA HIS A 47 -16.31 -3.05 11.21
C HIS A 47 -16.10 -3.63 9.81
N TYR A 48 -14.96 -3.29 9.20
CA TYR A 48 -14.54 -3.79 7.90
C TYR A 48 -13.21 -4.50 8.04
N LEU A 49 -13.14 -5.75 7.62
CA LEU A 49 -11.92 -6.56 7.63
C LEU A 49 -11.55 -6.96 6.21
N VAL A 50 -10.31 -6.66 5.83
CA VAL A 50 -9.66 -7.25 4.67
C VAL A 50 -8.55 -8.15 5.20
N ASP A 51 -8.70 -9.46 5.02
CA ASP A 51 -7.72 -10.48 5.39
C ASP A 51 -7.18 -11.22 4.15
N GLN A 52 -6.49 -12.34 4.36
CA GLN A 52 -5.91 -13.14 3.29
C GLN A 52 -6.94 -13.90 2.43
N SER A 53 -8.22 -13.97 2.84
CA SER A 53 -9.28 -14.57 2.03
C SER A 53 -9.73 -13.65 0.90
N VAL A 54 -9.55 -12.34 1.04
CA VAL A 54 -9.79 -11.34 0.00
C VAL A 54 -8.62 -11.37 -0.98
N THR A 55 -8.90 -11.63 -2.26
CA THR A 55 -7.88 -11.74 -3.32
C THR A 55 -8.29 -10.91 -4.54
N GLY A 56 -7.32 -10.52 -5.36
CA GLY A 56 -7.55 -9.76 -6.60
C GLY A 56 -6.72 -8.49 -6.70
N THR A 57 -6.78 -7.84 -7.85
CA THR A 57 -5.95 -6.67 -8.17
C THR A 57 -6.15 -5.53 -7.17
N GLU A 58 -7.38 -5.31 -6.71
CA GLU A 58 -7.70 -4.28 -5.74
C GLU A 58 -7.09 -4.58 -4.36
N ARG A 59 -7.00 -5.87 -3.97
CA ARG A 59 -6.30 -6.30 -2.75
C ARG A 59 -4.80 -6.01 -2.87
N ASP A 60 -4.19 -6.32 -4.02
CA ASP A 60 -2.77 -6.09 -4.28
C ASP A 60 -2.44 -4.59 -4.25
N GLN A 61 -3.33 -3.74 -4.76
CA GLN A 61 -3.21 -2.28 -4.68
C GLN A 61 -3.28 -1.79 -3.23
N LEU A 62 -4.20 -2.33 -2.43
CA LEU A 62 -4.30 -2.01 -1.01
C LEU A 62 -3.04 -2.46 -0.25
N ASP A 63 -2.50 -3.63 -0.57
CA ASP A 63 -1.23 -4.13 -0.04
C ASP A 63 -0.08 -3.19 -0.33
N ALA A 64 0.10 -2.79 -1.59
CA ALA A 64 1.15 -1.86 -2.00
C ALA A 64 1.02 -0.50 -1.29
N LEU A 65 -0.22 -0.03 -1.07
CA LEU A 65 -0.49 1.24 -0.41
C LEU A 65 -0.07 1.23 1.07
N VAL A 66 -0.45 0.21 1.84
CA VAL A 66 -0.19 0.19 3.30
C VAL A 66 1.16 -0.44 3.67
N SER A 67 1.80 -1.17 2.76
CA SER A 67 3.20 -1.62 2.92
C SER A 67 4.23 -0.52 2.59
N GLY A 68 3.80 0.55 1.91
CA GLY A 68 4.65 1.68 1.56
C GLY A 68 5.12 2.51 2.76
N SER A 69 6.34 3.05 2.70
CA SER A 69 6.94 3.86 3.77
C SER A 69 6.08 5.06 4.19
N ASP A 70 5.37 5.66 3.24
CA ASP A 70 4.51 6.83 3.47
C ASP A 70 3.37 6.52 4.43
N PHE A 71 2.84 5.28 4.40
CA PHE A 71 1.81 4.83 5.34
C PHE A 71 2.39 4.64 6.75
N TRP A 72 3.56 4.00 6.86
CA TRP A 72 4.21 3.78 8.15
C TRP A 72 4.70 5.07 8.81
N ALA A 73 5.00 6.09 8.02
CA ALA A 73 5.37 7.42 8.47
C ALA A 73 4.19 8.30 8.94
N LEU A 74 2.94 7.83 8.78
CA LEU A 74 1.77 8.56 9.24
C LEU A 74 1.81 8.79 10.76
N SER A 75 1.23 9.90 11.21
CA SER A 75 0.87 10.08 12.61
C SER A 75 -0.10 8.99 13.08
N ASP A 76 -0.06 8.66 14.37
CA ASP A 76 -0.99 7.72 15.00
C ASP A 76 -2.38 8.33 15.21
N SER A 77 -2.52 9.65 15.03
CA SER A 77 -3.81 10.33 15.13
C SER A 77 -3.93 11.54 14.21
N TYR A 78 -5.15 11.75 13.68
CA TYR A 78 -5.55 12.93 12.91
C TYR A 78 -6.88 13.50 13.42
N GLY A 79 -6.94 14.83 13.51
CA GLY A 79 -8.09 15.54 14.08
C GLY A 79 -8.09 15.57 15.62
N GLN A 80 -9.09 16.25 16.18
CA GLN A 80 -9.29 16.35 17.62
C GLN A 80 -10.70 15.81 17.95
N PRO A 81 -10.84 14.87 18.90
CA PRO A 81 -12.14 14.25 19.16
C PRO A 81 -13.13 15.28 19.71
N ALA A 82 -14.12 15.62 18.90
CA ALA A 82 -15.35 16.24 19.37
C ALA A 82 -16.25 15.14 19.95
N ALA A 83 -16.96 15.45 21.04
CA ALA A 83 -17.76 14.46 21.78
C ALA A 83 -18.89 13.82 20.95
N ASP A 84 -19.27 14.45 19.83
CA ASP A 84 -20.41 14.06 19.00
C ASP A 84 -20.01 13.62 17.57
N GLU A 85 -18.71 13.57 17.26
CA GLU A 85 -18.22 13.15 15.94
C GLU A 85 -17.87 11.66 15.93
N GLY A 86 -18.16 11.01 14.80
CA GLY A 86 -17.77 9.63 14.61
C GLY A 86 -16.25 9.48 14.54
N THR A 87 -15.71 8.40 15.10
CA THR A 87 -14.29 8.09 15.06
C THR A 87 -14.01 6.90 14.16
N TYR A 88 -12.84 6.93 13.53
CA TYR A 88 -12.29 5.82 12.77
C TYR A 88 -11.05 5.29 13.49
N GLU A 89 -11.00 3.99 13.73
CA GLU A 89 -9.79 3.28 14.12
C GLU A 89 -9.36 2.38 12.97
N ILE A 90 -8.11 2.55 12.52
CA ILE A 90 -7.51 1.76 11.47
C ILE A 90 -6.37 0.97 12.08
N ILE A 91 -6.39 -0.34 11.93
CA ILE A 91 -5.33 -1.24 12.37
C ILE A 91 -4.82 -1.98 11.13
N VAL A 92 -3.54 -1.83 10.83
CA VAL A 92 -2.85 -2.56 9.77
C VAL A 92 -1.82 -3.48 10.40
N ARG A 93 -1.88 -4.77 10.05
CA ARG A 93 -0.89 -5.77 10.46
C ARG A 93 -0.15 -6.29 9.25
N CYS A 94 1.17 -6.20 9.27
CA CYS A 94 2.06 -6.57 8.18
C CYS A 94 3.24 -7.37 8.77
N GLY A 95 3.20 -8.70 8.62
CA GLY A 95 4.13 -9.59 9.31
C GLY A 95 4.12 -9.37 10.83
N CYS A 96 5.25 -8.88 11.37
CA CYS A 96 5.41 -8.57 12.80
C CYS A 96 5.10 -7.10 13.17
N MET A 97 4.80 -6.25 12.19
CA MET A 97 4.53 -4.84 12.40
C MET A 97 3.03 -4.59 12.57
N THR A 98 2.67 -3.68 13.46
CA THR A 98 1.29 -3.20 13.61
C THR A 98 1.30 -1.68 13.61
N LYS A 99 0.48 -1.07 12.75
CA LYS A 99 0.19 0.36 12.78
C LYS A 99 -1.25 0.55 13.24
N ARG A 100 -1.46 1.44 14.20
CA ARG A 100 -2.78 1.93 14.58
C ARG A 100 -2.87 3.41 14.27
N VAL A 101 -3.94 3.82 13.61
CA VAL A 101 -4.23 5.23 13.35
C VAL A 101 -5.67 5.53 13.74
N THR A 102 -5.86 6.61 14.50
CA THR A 102 -7.18 7.09 14.91
C THR A 102 -7.52 8.40 14.19
N LEU A 103 -8.74 8.52 13.67
CA LEU A 103 -9.24 9.74 13.05
C LEU A 103 -10.59 10.12 13.65
N THR A 104 -10.88 11.41 13.66
CA THR A 104 -12.23 11.95 13.93
C THR A 104 -12.96 12.33 12.66
N SER A 105 -12.21 12.51 11.57
CA SER A 105 -12.76 12.75 10.24
C SER A 105 -11.81 12.19 9.19
N LEU A 106 -12.37 11.55 8.17
CA LEU A 106 -11.59 11.17 6.98
C LEU A 106 -11.16 12.40 6.17
N ALA A 107 -11.85 13.55 6.28
CA ALA A 107 -11.51 14.74 5.49
C ALA A 107 -10.11 15.28 5.84
N ASP A 108 -9.72 15.20 7.11
CA ASP A 108 -8.44 15.72 7.62
C ASP A 108 -7.28 14.73 7.49
N ALA A 109 -7.58 13.47 7.15
CA ALA A 109 -6.58 12.43 7.00
C ALA A 109 -5.76 12.62 5.71
N PRO A 110 -4.45 12.29 5.70
CA PRO A 110 -3.65 12.26 4.48
C PRO A 110 -4.23 11.33 3.41
N ALA A 111 -3.96 11.63 2.13
CA ALA A 111 -4.55 10.91 1.00
C ALA A 111 -4.28 9.39 1.05
N VAL A 112 -3.06 8.98 1.43
CA VAL A 112 -2.70 7.56 1.58
C VAL A 112 -3.63 6.83 2.56
N LEU A 113 -3.97 7.47 3.68
CA LEU A 113 -4.83 6.89 4.72
C LEU A 113 -6.30 6.85 4.28
N ARG A 114 -6.78 7.93 3.63
CA ARG A 114 -8.13 7.97 3.06
C ARG A 114 -8.34 6.89 2.00
N ASN A 115 -7.35 6.72 1.13
CA ASN A 115 -7.39 5.70 0.08
C ASN A 115 -7.40 4.30 0.69
N ALA A 116 -6.55 4.04 1.70
CA ALA A 116 -6.54 2.76 2.40
C ALA A 116 -7.90 2.45 3.04
N VAL A 117 -8.48 3.41 3.78
CA VAL A 117 -9.81 3.25 4.39
C VAL A 117 -10.89 3.00 3.34
N SER A 118 -10.93 3.80 2.27
CA SER A 118 -11.91 3.64 1.19
C SER A 118 -11.82 2.26 0.55
N MET A 119 -10.61 1.78 0.28
CA MET A 119 -10.40 0.45 -0.31
C MET A 119 -10.75 -0.66 0.68
N THR A 120 -10.40 -0.54 1.96
CA THR A 120 -10.80 -1.51 2.99
C THR A 120 -12.31 -1.58 3.14
N MET A 121 -13.04 -0.46 3.06
CA MET A 121 -14.52 -0.49 3.12
C MET A 121 -15.16 -1.08 1.85
N GLN A 122 -14.49 -0.99 0.69
CA GLN A 122 -14.97 -1.57 -0.57
C GLN A 122 -14.72 -3.08 -0.64
N LEU A 123 -13.56 -3.52 -0.18
CA LEU A 123 -13.11 -4.91 -0.25
C LEU A 123 -13.50 -5.73 0.98
N GLY A 124 -13.56 -5.06 2.12
CA GLY A 124 -13.75 -5.68 3.41
C GLY A 124 -15.16 -6.19 3.58
N HIS A 125 -15.27 -7.32 4.26
CA HIS A 125 -16.55 -7.86 4.67
C HIS A 125 -16.98 -7.16 5.96
N ALA A 126 -18.27 -6.83 6.05
CA ALA A 126 -18.84 -6.37 7.31
C ALA A 126 -18.81 -7.53 8.31
N SER A 127 -18.09 -7.35 9.43
CA SER A 127 -17.99 -8.34 10.51
C SER A 127 -18.92 -8.00 11.66
#